data_AF-Q6CID2-F1
#
_entry.id   AF-Q6CID2-F1
#
_cell.length_a   1.000
_cell.length_b   1.000
_cell.length_c   1.000
_cell.angle_alpha   90.00
_cell.angle_beta   90.00
_cell.angle_gamma   90.00
#
_symmetry.space_group_name_H-M   'P 1'
#
loop_
_entity.id
_entity.type
_entity.pdbx_description
1 polymer ?
#
loop_
_entity_poly.entity_id
_entity_poly.type
_entity_poly.pdbx_seq_one_letter_code
_entity_poly.pdbx_strand_id
1 'polypeptide(L)'
;MRDPLITMDEVARHSSRSDCWTVIHGKVYDITSFLHKHPGGAQVLLKYAGKDSTLQFDDIGHSMESLAYDLDPGALKGTLYLPNSKSNHNSDNEDDSSLPYFLSASFLPSSLLWITSIYQAIRKFFLLERDTRIWLFSTIIFFCVLTLGFIHWGHDHNIIDNNDYGVPAWMD
;
A
#
# COMPACT_ATOMS: atom_id res chain seq x y z
N MET A 1 -28.07 0.91 25.69
CA MET A 1 -27.92 2.36 25.42
C MET A 1 -27.55 2.50 23.96
N ARG A 2 -28.07 3.49 23.23
CA ARG A 2 -27.63 3.71 21.84
C ARG A 2 -26.27 4.40 21.90
N ASP A 3 -25.31 3.90 21.13
CA ASP A 3 -24.00 4.54 20.97
C ASP A 3 -24.20 5.95 20.38
N PRO A 4 -23.47 6.98 20.84
CA PRO A 4 -23.61 8.32 20.32
C PRO A 4 -23.11 8.38 18.87
N LEU A 5 -23.75 9.25 18.08
CA LEU A 5 -23.38 9.52 16.69
C LEU A 5 -22.32 10.63 16.66
N ILE A 6 -21.18 10.35 16.04
CA ILE A 6 -20.02 11.23 15.99
C ILE A 6 -19.72 11.57 14.53
N THR A 7 -19.45 12.83 14.19
CA THR A 7 -19.12 13.23 12.82
C THR A 7 -17.62 13.06 12.54
N MET A 8 -17.24 12.97 11.26
CA MET A 8 -15.81 12.98 10.89
C MET A 8 -15.11 14.28 11.30
N ASP A 9 -15.81 15.41 11.25
CA ASP A 9 -15.27 16.69 11.72
C ASP A 9 -14.92 16.66 13.21
N GLU A 10 -15.73 15.96 14.01
CA GLU A 10 -15.41 15.76 15.42
C GLU A 10 -14.16 14.88 15.56
N VAL A 11 -14.14 13.72 14.91
CA VAL A 11 -12.99 12.81 14.96
C VAL A 11 -11.69 13.52 14.55
N ALA A 12 -11.72 14.39 13.54
CA ALA A 12 -10.56 15.13 13.07
C ALA A 12 -9.93 16.07 14.13
N ARG A 13 -10.71 16.52 15.12
CA ARG A 13 -10.19 17.32 16.24
C ARG A 13 -9.29 16.52 17.18
N HIS A 14 -9.46 15.20 17.21
CA HIS A 14 -8.73 14.26 18.06
C HIS A 14 -7.56 13.63 17.30
N SER A 15 -6.61 14.47 16.85
CA SER A 15 -5.47 14.07 16.00
C SER A 15 -4.10 14.19 16.69
N SER A 16 -4.07 14.32 18.01
CA SER A 16 -2.84 14.59 18.78
C SER A 16 -2.37 13.37 19.58
N ARG A 17 -1.14 13.42 20.11
CA ARG A 17 -0.59 12.30 20.91
C ARG A 17 -1.34 12.05 22.21
N SER A 18 -1.83 13.11 22.84
CA SER A 18 -2.57 13.08 24.10
C SER A 18 -4.07 12.93 23.91
N ASP A 19 -4.55 12.98 22.67
CA ASP A 19 -5.95 12.92 22.31
C ASP A 19 -6.08 12.43 20.86
N CYS A 20 -6.15 11.11 20.71
CA CYS A 20 -6.03 10.40 19.45
C CYS A 20 -7.23 9.49 19.23
N TRP A 21 -8.12 9.86 18.32
CA TRP A 21 -9.23 9.01 17.90
C TRP A 21 -9.00 8.48 16.49
N THR A 22 -9.65 7.37 16.19
CA THR A 22 -9.65 6.77 14.87
C THR A 22 -11.01 6.12 14.58
N VAL A 23 -11.36 6.03 13.29
CA VAL A 23 -12.54 5.28 12.85
C VAL A 23 -12.11 3.93 12.29
N ILE A 24 -12.75 2.87 12.75
CA ILE A 24 -12.58 1.51 12.23
C ILE A 24 -13.97 0.91 12.03
N HIS A 25 -14.29 0.52 10.79
CA HIS A 25 -15.58 0.00 10.35
C HIS A 25 -16.79 0.84 10.81
N GLY A 26 -16.68 2.17 10.70
CA GLY A 26 -17.75 3.09 11.09
C GLY A 26 -17.97 3.23 12.59
N LYS A 27 -17.08 2.69 13.44
CA LYS A 27 -17.06 2.93 14.89
C LYS A 27 -15.88 3.82 15.24
N VAL A 28 -16.09 4.72 16.21
CA VAL A 28 -15.09 5.68 16.67
C VAL A 28 -14.44 5.16 17.94
N TYR A 29 -13.13 5.02 17.92
CA TYR A 29 -12.33 4.53 19.03
C TYR A 29 -11.32 5.57 19.48
N ASP A 30 -11.20 5.73 20.79
CA ASP A 30 -10.13 6.47 21.44
C ASP A 30 -8.97 5.51 21.73
N ILE A 31 -7.88 5.72 20.99
CA ILE A 31 -6.70 4.86 21.02
C ILE A 31 -5.55 5.50 21.80
N THR A 32 -5.81 6.60 22.52
CA THR A 32 -4.79 7.41 23.20
C THR A 32 -3.95 6.57 24.17
N SER A 33 -4.58 5.75 25.00
CA SER A 33 -3.91 4.85 25.96
C SER A 33 -3.16 3.71 25.26
N PHE A 34 -3.64 3.29 24.09
CA PHE A 34 -3.10 2.19 23.31
C PHE A 34 -1.86 2.57 22.49
N LEU A 35 -1.64 3.86 22.22
CA LEU A 35 -0.54 4.33 21.39
C LEU A 35 0.83 3.78 21.80
N HIS A 36 1.10 3.61 23.09
CA HIS A 36 2.38 3.08 23.59
C HIS A 36 2.43 1.56 23.69
N LYS A 37 1.28 0.88 23.66
CA LYS A 37 1.14 -0.58 23.75
C LYS A 37 1.11 -1.25 22.38
N HIS A 38 0.87 -0.49 21.31
CA HIS A 38 0.76 -1.01 19.96
C HIS A 38 2.06 -1.67 19.47
N PRO A 39 2.05 -2.98 19.13
CA PRO A 39 3.24 -3.71 18.68
C PRO A 39 3.88 -3.14 17.40
N GLY A 40 3.07 -2.57 16.50
CA GLY A 40 3.55 -1.90 15.28
C GLY A 40 4.15 -0.51 15.53
N GLY A 41 4.26 -0.10 16.80
CA GLY A 41 4.77 1.19 17.22
C GLY A 41 3.73 2.30 17.12
N ALA A 42 4.02 3.40 17.79
CA ALA A 42 3.04 4.45 18.00
C ALA A 42 2.92 5.42 16.80
N GLN A 43 3.95 5.48 15.98
CA GLN A 43 4.04 6.42 14.84
C GLN A 43 3.04 6.08 13.74
N VAL A 44 2.77 4.79 13.53
CA VAL A 44 1.81 4.36 12.50
C VAL A 44 0.38 4.75 12.86
N LEU A 45 0.02 4.71 14.15
CA LEU A 45 -1.30 5.13 14.63
C LEU A 45 -1.46 6.65 14.53
N LEU A 46 -0.44 7.42 14.92
CA LEU A 46 -0.46 8.89 14.82
C LEU A 46 -0.65 9.40 13.39
N LYS A 47 -0.13 8.68 12.39
CA LYS A 47 -0.30 9.05 10.97
C LYS A 47 -1.77 9.10 10.54
N TYR A 48 -2.59 8.26 11.17
CA TYR A 48 -4.02 8.13 10.92
C TYR A 48 -4.88 8.63 12.09
N ALA A 49 -4.29 9.39 13.02
CA ALA A 49 -5.04 10.05 14.07
C ALA A 49 -6.03 11.05 13.47
N GLY A 50 -7.26 11.01 13.97
CA GLY A 50 -8.38 11.83 13.50
C GLY A 50 -8.92 11.43 12.12
N LYS A 51 -8.64 10.21 11.64
CA LYS A 51 -9.03 9.74 10.31
C LYS A 51 -9.68 8.35 10.36
N ASP A 52 -10.30 7.98 9.25
CA ASP A 52 -10.72 6.59 9.02
C ASP A 52 -9.50 5.73 8.68
N SER A 53 -9.27 4.73 9.53
CA SER A 53 -8.16 3.79 9.43
C SER A 53 -8.60 2.38 9.04
N THR A 54 -9.87 2.20 8.62
CA THR A 54 -10.45 0.90 8.28
C THR A 54 -9.61 0.17 7.24
N LEU A 55 -9.22 0.86 6.16
CA LEU A 55 -8.42 0.25 5.11
C LEU A 55 -7.06 -0.26 5.62
N GLN A 56 -6.39 0.51 6.47
CA GLN A 56 -5.09 0.14 7.01
C GLN A 56 -5.19 -0.98 8.05
N PHE A 57 -6.29 -1.00 8.81
CA PHE A 57 -6.61 -2.06 9.75
C PHE A 57 -6.81 -3.39 9.00
N ASP A 58 -7.59 -3.38 7.93
CA ASP A 58 -7.90 -4.53 7.07
C ASP A 58 -6.69 -5.01 6.26
N ASP A 59 -5.91 -4.08 5.69
CA ASP A 59 -4.76 -4.40 4.84
C ASP A 59 -3.67 -5.17 5.60
N ILE A 60 -3.54 -4.95 6.92
CA ILE A 60 -2.60 -5.66 7.79
C ILE A 60 -3.21 -6.97 8.35
N GLY A 61 -4.52 -7.17 8.19
CA GLY A 61 -5.22 -8.38 8.63
C GLY A 61 -5.55 -8.40 10.12
N HIS A 62 -5.72 -7.23 10.75
CA HIS A 62 -6.22 -7.19 12.12
C HIS A 62 -7.69 -7.63 12.17
N SER A 63 -8.05 -8.38 13.21
CA SER A 63 -9.44 -8.76 13.46
C SER A 63 -10.09 -7.83 14.48
N MET A 64 -11.40 -7.66 14.39
CA MET A 64 -12.18 -6.91 15.39
C MET A 64 -12.04 -7.49 16.81
N GLU A 65 -11.75 -8.78 16.92
CA GLU A 65 -11.47 -9.44 18.21
C GLU A 65 -10.17 -8.92 18.83
N SER A 66 -9.09 -8.79 18.04
CA SER A 66 -7.83 -8.21 18.51
C SER A 66 -8.05 -6.78 19.00
N LEU A 67 -8.82 -5.99 18.24
CA LEU A 67 -9.15 -4.62 18.62
C LEU A 67 -9.88 -4.57 19.97
N ALA A 68 -10.86 -5.45 20.19
CA ALA A 68 -11.62 -5.50 21.44
C ALA A 68 -10.78 -5.98 22.64
N TYR A 69 -9.80 -6.84 22.41
CA TYR A 69 -8.89 -7.32 23.45
C TYR A 69 -7.83 -6.28 23.83
N ASP A 70 -7.30 -5.57 22.83
CA ASP A 70 -6.18 -4.63 23.00
C ASP A 70 -6.62 -3.26 23.53
N LEU A 71 -7.85 -2.83 23.23
CA LEU A 71 -8.40 -1.56 23.66
C LEU A 71 -9.08 -1.66 25.02
N ASP A 72 -9.03 -0.56 25.78
CA ASP A 72 -9.78 -0.45 27.03
C ASP A 72 -11.30 -0.52 26.75
N PRO A 73 -12.12 -1.09 27.65
CA PRO A 73 -13.57 -1.24 27.43
C PRO A 73 -14.32 0.10 27.27
N GLY A 74 -13.70 1.22 27.66
CA GLY A 74 -14.21 2.58 27.44
C GLY A 74 -13.66 3.29 26.19
N ALA A 75 -12.89 2.60 25.35
CA ALA A 75 -12.29 3.16 24.14
C ALA A 75 -13.33 3.43 23.05
N LEU A 76 -14.40 2.64 22.97
CA LEU A 76 -15.49 2.89 22.03
C LEU A 76 -16.23 4.16 22.43
N LYS A 77 -16.08 5.22 21.62
CA LYS A 77 -16.78 6.49 21.84
C LYS A 77 -18.15 6.48 21.22
N GLY A 78 -18.32 5.84 20.06
CA GLY A 78 -19.61 5.81 19.39
C GLY A 78 -19.57 5.28 17.96
N THR A 79 -20.62 5.61 17.20
CA THR A 79 -20.75 5.25 15.78
C THR A 79 -20.58 6.49 14.92
N LEU A 80 -19.92 6.34 13.79
CA LEU A 80 -19.73 7.42 12.83
C LEU A 80 -21.06 7.80 12.18
N TYR A 81 -21.40 9.09 12.21
CA TYR A 81 -22.53 9.65 11.48
C TYR A 81 -22.20 9.73 9.99
N LEU A 82 -22.99 9.01 9.19
CA LEU A 82 -22.90 9.02 7.74
C LEU A 82 -24.21 9.59 7.19
N PRO A 83 -24.23 10.85 6.68
CA PRO A 83 -25.45 11.55 6.28
C PRO A 83 -26.19 10.90 5.10
N ASN A 84 -25.60 9.88 4.46
CA ASN A 84 -26.18 9.21 3.28
C ASN A 84 -26.17 7.67 3.35
N SER A 85 -25.94 7.09 4.54
CA SER A 85 -26.14 5.66 4.73
C SER A 85 -27.64 5.40 4.89
N LYS A 86 -28.36 5.18 3.77
CA LYS A 86 -29.66 4.52 3.84
C LYS A 86 -29.44 3.18 4.53
N SER A 87 -29.91 3.04 5.77
CA SER A 87 -30.07 1.74 6.41
C SER A 87 -31.14 0.96 5.63
N ASN A 88 -30.74 0.16 4.66
CA ASN A 88 -31.59 -0.94 4.21
C ASN A 88 -31.50 -2.04 5.26
N HIS A 89 -32.22 -1.84 6.35
CA HIS A 89 -32.65 -2.92 7.22
C HIS A 89 -34.18 -3.01 7.11
N ASN A 90 -34.67 -3.39 5.92
CA ASN A 90 -36.02 -3.90 5.75
C ASN A 90 -35.91 -5.40 5.51
N SER A 91 -36.32 -6.15 6.52
CA SER A 91 -36.87 -7.48 6.36
C SER A 91 -38.00 -7.43 5.32
N ASP A 92 -37.97 -8.41 4.42
CA ASP A 92 -39.08 -8.96 3.64
C ASP A 92 -39.89 -7.96 2.78
N ASN A 93 -39.58 -7.92 1.48
CA ASN A 93 -40.53 -8.05 0.35
C ASN A 93 -39.79 -7.84 -0.97
N GLU A 94 -39.93 -8.80 -1.88
CA GLU A 94 -39.43 -8.80 -3.25
C GLU A 94 -40.16 -7.74 -4.11
N ASP A 95 -39.51 -7.36 -5.23
CA ASP A 95 -39.98 -6.46 -6.29
C ASP A 95 -39.87 -4.93 -6.03
N ASP A 96 -38.66 -4.38 -6.24
CA ASP A 96 -38.46 -3.34 -7.27
C ASP A 96 -36.97 -3.27 -7.66
N SER A 97 -36.78 -3.21 -8.97
CA SER A 97 -35.57 -3.14 -9.78
C SER A 97 -34.41 -2.26 -9.27
N SER A 98 -33.42 -2.88 -8.59
CA SER A 98 -31.96 -2.60 -8.73
C SER A 98 -31.10 -3.45 -7.77
N LEU A 99 -31.15 -4.78 -7.96
CA LEU A 99 -30.22 -5.74 -7.35
C LEU A 99 -28.94 -5.89 -8.21
N PRO A 100 -27.92 -6.66 -7.80
CA PRO A 100 -26.64 -6.19 -7.26
C PRO A 100 -25.52 -6.43 -8.28
N TYR A 101 -24.39 -5.75 -8.17
CA TYR A 101 -23.24 -5.93 -9.09
C TYR A 101 -22.51 -7.30 -8.95
N PHE A 102 -23.19 -8.38 -8.55
CA PHE A 102 -22.61 -9.71 -8.40
C PHE A 102 -23.21 -10.82 -9.29
N LEU A 103 -24.04 -10.50 -10.28
CA LEU A 103 -24.45 -11.47 -11.31
C LEU A 103 -24.36 -10.89 -12.73
N SER A 104 -23.12 -10.61 -13.19
CA SER A 104 -22.78 -10.73 -14.62
C SER A 104 -21.33 -11.16 -14.81
N ALA A 105 -20.93 -12.23 -14.14
CA ALA A 105 -19.71 -12.97 -14.42
C ALA A 105 -19.84 -13.77 -15.73
N SER A 106 -19.96 -13.07 -16.87
CA SER A 106 -19.82 -13.67 -18.22
C SER A 106 -19.39 -12.70 -19.33
N PHE A 107 -19.31 -11.38 -19.10
CA PHE A 107 -18.91 -10.44 -20.16
C PHE A 107 -18.09 -9.27 -19.60
N LEU A 108 -16.95 -9.56 -18.97
CA LEU A 108 -15.89 -8.56 -18.91
C LEU A 108 -15.10 -8.71 -20.22
N PRO A 109 -14.99 -7.65 -21.05
CA PRO A 109 -14.09 -7.68 -22.20
C PRO A 109 -12.72 -8.13 -21.71
N SER A 110 -12.09 -9.10 -22.38
CA SER A 110 -10.74 -9.59 -22.05
C SER A 110 -9.70 -8.46 -21.97
N SER A 111 -10.06 -7.28 -22.48
CA SER A 111 -9.35 -6.01 -22.39
C SER A 111 -9.57 -5.20 -21.10
N LEU A 112 -10.16 -5.72 -20.03
CA LEU A 112 -10.18 -5.06 -18.70
C LEU A 112 -9.51 -5.89 -17.60
N LEU A 113 -9.21 -7.17 -17.88
CA LEU A 113 -8.50 -8.07 -16.96
C LEU A 113 -6.98 -7.85 -16.95
N TRP A 114 -6.40 -7.29 -18.02
CA TRP A 114 -4.97 -6.93 -18.02
C TRP A 114 -4.70 -5.68 -17.17
N ILE A 115 -5.66 -4.76 -17.10
CA ILE A 115 -5.55 -3.55 -16.28
C ILE A 115 -5.55 -3.94 -14.80
N THR A 116 -6.44 -4.84 -14.36
CA THR A 116 -6.44 -5.31 -12.97
C THR A 116 -5.16 -6.08 -12.60
N SER A 117 -4.58 -6.86 -13.53
CA SER A 117 -3.28 -7.53 -13.35
C SER A 117 -2.11 -6.55 -13.20
N ILE A 118 -2.07 -5.49 -14.03
CA ILE A 118 -1.08 -4.42 -13.92
C ILE A 118 -1.24 -3.65 -12.61
N TYR A 119 -2.46 -3.31 -12.21
CA TYR A 119 -2.73 -2.64 -10.93
C TYR A 119 -2.35 -3.53 -9.73
N GLN A 120 -2.60 -4.84 -9.81
CA GLN A 120 -2.15 -5.79 -8.78
C GLN A 120 -0.62 -5.90 -8.73
N ALA A 121 0.06 -5.90 -9.88
CA ALA A 121 1.53 -5.93 -9.95
C ALA A 121 2.14 -4.63 -9.40
N ILE A 122 1.59 -3.47 -9.75
CA ILE A 122 2.03 -2.16 -9.24
C ILE A 122 1.77 -2.06 -7.73
N ARG A 123 0.60 -2.49 -7.25
CA ARG A 123 0.26 -2.52 -5.82
C ARG A 123 1.21 -3.45 -5.06
N LYS A 124 1.52 -4.64 -5.58
CA LYS A 124 2.52 -5.55 -4.99
C LYS A 124 3.94 -4.99 -5.05
N PHE A 125 4.31 -4.26 -6.09
CA PHE A 125 5.60 -3.56 -6.17
C PHE A 125 5.72 -2.44 -5.13
N PHE A 126 4.62 -1.71 -4.86
CA PHE A 126 4.59 -0.66 -3.85
C PHE A 126 4.49 -1.21 -2.40
N LEU A 127 3.92 -2.40 -2.23
CA LEU A 127 3.80 -3.12 -0.96
C LEU A 127 4.92 -4.15 -0.71
N LEU A 128 5.85 -4.35 -1.65
CA LEU A 128 7.00 -5.21 -1.46
C LEU A 128 7.80 -4.69 -0.25
N GLU A 129 8.12 -5.57 0.69
CA GLU A 129 8.90 -5.22 1.89
C GLU A 129 10.13 -4.41 1.47
N ARG A 130 10.41 -3.33 2.20
CA ARG A 130 11.45 -2.33 1.86
C ARG A 130 12.78 -2.96 1.43
N ASP A 131 13.09 -4.13 1.96
CA ASP A 131 14.34 -4.87 1.72
C ASP A 131 14.37 -5.56 0.35
N THR A 132 13.24 -6.03 -0.18
CA THR A 132 13.14 -6.63 -1.52
C THR A 132 13.35 -5.59 -2.64
N ARG A 133 12.94 -4.34 -2.41
CA ARG A 133 13.18 -3.23 -3.34
C ARG A 133 14.65 -2.91 -3.47
N ILE A 134 15.39 -2.92 -2.35
CA ILE A 134 16.84 -2.67 -2.34
C ILE A 134 17.58 -3.78 -3.09
N TRP A 135 17.19 -5.05 -2.90
CA TRP A 135 17.76 -6.17 -3.64
C TRP A 135 17.53 -6.07 -5.16
N LEU A 136 16.34 -5.66 -5.60
CA LEU A 136 16.03 -5.50 -7.04
C LEU A 136 16.85 -4.39 -7.71
N PHE A 137 17.04 -3.23 -7.04
CA PHE A 137 17.92 -2.19 -7.59
C PHE A 137 19.38 -2.64 -7.60
N SER A 138 19.82 -3.39 -6.59
CA SER A 138 21.18 -3.93 -6.53
C SER A 138 21.47 -4.93 -7.64
N THR A 139 20.54 -5.82 -7.98
CA THR A 139 20.72 -6.80 -9.05
C THR A 139 20.70 -6.13 -10.42
N ILE A 140 19.78 -5.17 -10.65
CA ILE A 140 19.74 -4.40 -11.90
C ILE A 140 21.04 -3.62 -12.13
N ILE A 141 21.54 -2.92 -11.10
CA ILE A 141 22.83 -2.20 -11.18
C ILE A 141 23.98 -3.17 -11.44
N PHE A 142 24.01 -4.32 -10.77
CA PHE A 142 25.03 -5.35 -10.99
C PHE A 142 25.05 -5.86 -12.45
N PHE A 143 23.89 -6.15 -13.04
CA PHE A 143 23.80 -6.59 -14.43
C PHE A 143 24.11 -5.47 -15.44
N CYS A 144 23.78 -4.21 -15.14
CA CYS A 144 24.19 -3.06 -15.95
C CYS A 144 25.72 -2.89 -15.94
N VAL A 145 26.37 -3.02 -14.79
CA VAL A 145 27.84 -2.92 -14.69
C VAL A 145 28.51 -4.10 -15.40
N LEU A 146 27.96 -5.30 -15.30
CA LEU A 146 28.51 -6.48 -15.97
C LEU A 146 28.43 -6.35 -17.50
N THR A 147 27.30 -5.87 -18.04
CA THR A 147 27.11 -5.69 -19.48
C THR A 147 27.94 -4.52 -20.04
N LEU A 148 28.10 -3.43 -19.29
CA LEU A 148 28.97 -2.32 -19.69
C LEU A 148 30.47 -2.69 -19.63
N GLY A 149 30.87 -3.60 -18.74
CA GLY A 149 32.24 -4.14 -18.70
C GLY A 149 32.63 -4.94 -19.95
N PHE A 150 31.66 -5.59 -20.62
CA PHE A 150 31.90 -6.32 -21.87
C PHE A 150 32.06 -5.39 -23.09
N ILE A 151 31.48 -4.20 -23.07
CA ILE A 151 31.57 -3.25 -24.20
C ILE A 151 32.96 -2.59 -24.25
N HIS A 152 33.64 -2.45 -23.12
CA HIS A 152 34.99 -1.87 -23.08
C HIS A 152 36.10 -2.86 -23.54
N TRP A 153 35.90 -4.18 -23.42
CA TRP A 153 36.88 -5.18 -23.88
C TRP A 153 36.80 -5.43 -25.41
N GLY A 154 35.67 -5.11 -26.04
CA GLY A 154 35.43 -5.44 -27.46
C GLY A 154 36.06 -4.49 -28.49
N HIS A 155 36.78 -3.43 -28.08
CA HIS A 155 37.27 -2.40 -29.01
C HIS A 155 38.77 -2.46 -29.35
N ASP A 156 39.54 -3.45 -28.85
CA ASP A 156 41.02 -3.45 -29.02
C ASP A 156 41.59 -4.57 -29.91
N HIS A 157 40.78 -5.28 -30.71
CA HIS A 157 41.30 -6.34 -31.60
C HIS A 157 40.92 -6.19 -33.07
N ASN A 158 41.03 -4.98 -33.64
CA ASN A 158 40.91 -4.83 -35.09
C ASN A 158 41.71 -3.67 -35.70
N ILE A 159 42.92 -3.40 -35.23
CA ILE A 159 43.88 -2.60 -36.00
C ILE A 159 44.71 -3.57 -36.85
N ILE A 160 44.31 -3.67 -38.11
CA ILE A 160 45.09 -4.22 -39.22
C ILE A 160 46.23 -3.22 -39.48
N ASP A 161 47.45 -3.58 -39.12
CA ASP A 161 48.68 -2.85 -39.44
C ASP A 161 49.15 -3.19 -40.86
N ASN A 162 48.54 -2.55 -41.86
CA ASN A 162 49.09 -2.50 -43.21
C ASN A 162 50.01 -1.29 -43.36
N ASN A 163 51.28 -1.58 -43.71
CA ASN A 163 52.33 -0.66 -44.15
C ASN A 163 52.85 0.35 -43.12
N ASP A 164 54.00 0.03 -42.52
CA ASP A 164 55.05 1.03 -42.37
C ASP A 164 56.42 0.44 -42.76
N TYR A 165 56.91 0.87 -43.91
CA TYR A 165 58.27 0.62 -44.38
C TYR A 165 59.22 1.58 -43.67
N GLY A 166 59.65 1.23 -42.46
CA GLY A 166 60.68 1.95 -41.71
C GLY A 166 61.98 1.16 -41.69
N VAL A 167 62.98 1.62 -42.43
CA VAL A 167 64.35 1.05 -42.51
C VAL A 167 64.99 0.96 -41.11
N PRO A 168 65.59 -0.18 -40.71
CA PRO A 168 66.22 -0.31 -39.40
C PRO A 168 67.55 0.45 -39.31
N ALA A 169 67.80 1.05 -38.14
CA ALA A 169 68.88 1.98 -37.82
C ALA A 169 70.29 1.33 -37.70
N TRP A 170 70.72 0.56 -38.70
CA TRP A 170 72.11 0.08 -38.85
C TRP A 170 72.83 0.68 -40.08
N MET A 171 72.40 1.85 -40.54
CA MET A 171 73.17 2.66 -41.49
C MET A 171 74.17 3.55 -40.75
N ASP A 172 75.41 3.06 -40.72
CA ASP A 172 76.65 3.85 -40.84
C ASP A 172 76.75 4.51 -42.23
#